data_AF-A0A7K1B8J3-F1
#
_entry.id   AF-A0A7K1B8J3-F1
#
_cell.length_a   1.000
_cell.length_b   1.000
_cell.length_c   1.000
_cell.angle_alpha   90.00
_cell.angle_beta   90.00
_cell.angle_gamma   90.00
#
_symmetry.space_group_name_H-M   'P 1'
#
loop_
_entity.id
_entity.type
_entity.pdbx_description
1 polymer ?
#
loop_
_entity_poly.entity_id
_entity_poly.type
_entity_poly.pdbx_seq_one_letter_code
_entity_poly.pdbx_strand_id
1 'polypeptide(L)'
;MSADDPLAQLLNWLQPAWQRDALCREHPDVNFFPERGESPIPARAICARCTVRTECLQAALDGDELGVWGGTTRQNRDAGELDPPLKITAGTRYTKTERLRIALEMRAAGHNRWKIARTIGSSPAAVKNLLHRHDTAERERLAS
;
A
#
# COMPACT_ATOMS: atom_id res chain seq x y z
N MET A 1 -1.03 -27.14 -22.46
CA MET A 1 0.10 -26.43 -23.10
C MET A 1 1.37 -27.15 -22.68
N SER A 2 2.17 -27.63 -23.64
CA SER A 2 3.36 -28.43 -23.36
C SER A 2 4.45 -27.55 -22.74
N ALA A 3 5.22 -28.09 -21.78
CA ALA A 3 6.40 -27.42 -21.23
C ALA A 3 7.53 -27.21 -22.27
N ASP A 4 7.39 -27.82 -23.45
CA ASP A 4 8.35 -27.76 -24.55
C ASP A 4 7.99 -26.73 -25.65
N ASP A 5 7.08 -25.78 -25.39
CA ASP A 5 6.76 -24.73 -26.36
C ASP A 5 7.94 -23.72 -26.47
N PRO A 6 8.66 -23.66 -27.61
CA PRO A 6 9.81 -22.76 -27.77
C PRO A 6 9.42 -21.28 -27.69
N LEU A 7 8.19 -20.94 -28.07
CA LEU A 7 7.68 -19.56 -27.99
C LEU A 7 7.40 -19.16 -26.54
N ALA A 8 6.90 -20.08 -25.72
CA ALA A 8 6.72 -19.85 -24.29
C ALA A 8 8.08 -19.64 -23.58
N GLN A 9 9.11 -20.40 -23.98
CA GLN A 9 10.46 -20.23 -23.44
C GLN A 9 11.08 -18.87 -23.83
N LEU A 10 10.92 -18.44 -25.08
CA LEU A 10 11.38 -17.12 -25.56
C LEU A 10 10.66 -15.97 -24.86
N LEU A 11 9.33 -16.06 -24.70
CA LEU A 11 8.54 -15.05 -23.99
C LEU A 11 8.97 -14.92 -22.53
N ASN A 12 9.32 -16.03 -21.87
CA ASN A 12 9.80 -16.00 -20.48
C ASN A 12 11.16 -15.29 -20.32
N TRP A 13 12.01 -15.25 -21.35
CA TRP A 13 13.28 -14.51 -21.32
C TRP A 13 13.11 -13.02 -21.60
N LEU A 14 12.02 -12.64 -22.26
CA LEU A 14 11.64 -11.24 -22.50
C LEU A 14 10.91 -10.63 -21.30
N GLN A 15 10.43 -11.44 -20.36
CA GLN A 15 9.82 -10.95 -19.13
C GLN A 15 10.87 -10.38 -18.18
N PRO A 16 10.61 -9.21 -17.55
CA PRO A 16 11.48 -8.69 -16.51
C PRO A 16 11.68 -9.72 -15.40
N ALA A 17 12.93 -9.90 -14.96
CA ALA A 17 13.30 -10.95 -14.01
C ALA A 17 12.44 -10.93 -12.73
N TRP A 18 12.10 -9.73 -12.24
CA TRP A 18 11.28 -9.53 -11.04
C TRP A 18 9.86 -10.12 -11.17
N GLN A 19 9.30 -10.22 -12.39
CA GLN A 19 7.97 -10.82 -12.57
C GLN A 19 7.95 -12.31 -12.24
N ARG A 20 9.09 -13.00 -12.40
CA ARG A 20 9.19 -14.43 -12.09
C ARG A 20 9.07 -14.70 -10.59
N ASP A 21 9.55 -13.75 -9.78
CA ASP A 21 9.54 -13.80 -8.30
C ASP A 21 8.27 -13.18 -7.70
N ALA A 22 7.27 -12.84 -8.53
CA ALA A 22 6.03 -12.24 -8.07
C ALA A 22 5.13 -13.27 -7.35
N LEU A 23 4.88 -13.03 -6.05
CA LEU A 23 4.08 -13.89 -5.19
C LEU A 23 2.65 -14.14 -5.72
N CYS A 24 2.07 -13.21 -6.49
CA CYS A 24 0.74 -13.39 -7.09
C CYS A 24 0.63 -14.63 -7.98
N ARG A 25 1.74 -15.10 -8.56
CA ARG A 25 1.79 -16.33 -9.37
C ARG A 25 1.50 -17.60 -8.56
N GLU A 26 1.74 -17.55 -7.25
CA GLU A 26 1.44 -18.64 -6.31
C GLU A 26 -0.01 -18.59 -5.80
N HIS A 27 -0.77 -17.56 -6.16
CA HIS A 27 -2.15 -17.32 -5.72
C HIS A 27 -3.13 -17.21 -6.90
N PRO A 28 -3.29 -18.28 -7.71
CA PRO A 28 -4.18 -18.26 -8.87
C PRO A 28 -5.68 -18.17 -8.50
N ASP A 29 -6.02 -18.41 -7.23
CA ASP A 29 -7.38 -18.31 -6.67
C ASP A 29 -7.78 -16.87 -6.30
N VAL A 30 -6.82 -15.94 -6.26
CA VAL A 30 -7.07 -14.55 -5.87
C VAL A 30 -7.37 -13.69 -7.10
N ASN A 31 -8.48 -12.96 -7.08
CA ASN A 31 -8.79 -12.00 -8.14
C ASN A 31 -7.92 -10.73 -8.01
N PHE A 32 -6.92 -10.58 -8.89
CA PHE A 32 -6.10 -9.37 -9.02
C PHE A 32 -6.72 -8.29 -9.92
N PHE A 33 -7.81 -8.60 -10.61
CA PHE A 33 -8.55 -7.69 -11.49
C PHE A 33 -9.99 -7.53 -10.98
N PRO A 34 -10.19 -6.94 -9.78
CA PRO A 34 -11.51 -6.77 -9.21
C PRO A 34 -12.38 -5.86 -10.09
N GLU A 35 -13.61 -6.31 -10.36
CA GLU A 35 -14.61 -5.50 -11.05
C GLU A 35 -15.14 -4.36 -10.17
N ARG A 36 -15.97 -3.49 -10.75
CA ARG A 36 -16.58 -2.38 -10.01
C ARG A 36 -17.45 -2.92 -8.88
N GLY A 37 -17.03 -2.68 -7.64
CA GLY A 37 -17.74 -3.12 -6.44
C GLY A 37 -17.11 -4.34 -5.76
N GLU A 38 -16.18 -5.02 -6.42
CA GLU A 38 -15.41 -6.09 -5.79
C GLU A 38 -14.30 -5.55 -4.88
N SER A 39 -13.96 -6.33 -3.87
CA SER A 39 -12.96 -5.94 -2.89
C SER A 39 -11.53 -6.20 -3.42
N PRO A 40 -10.66 -5.17 -3.53
CA PRO A 40 -9.25 -5.38 -3.86
C PRO A 40 -8.43 -5.89 -2.66
N ILE A 41 -9.05 -6.08 -1.49
CA ILE A 41 -8.33 -6.39 -0.24
C ILE A 41 -7.56 -7.72 -0.33
N PRO A 42 -8.13 -8.83 -0.85
CA PRO A 42 -7.40 -10.10 -0.95
C PRO A 42 -6.12 -9.97 -1.79
N ALA A 43 -6.21 -9.40 -2.99
CA ALA A 43 -5.07 -9.14 -3.86
C ALA A 43 -4.02 -8.24 -3.18
N ARG A 44 -4.46 -7.15 -2.54
CA ARG A 44 -3.55 -6.23 -1.84
C ARG A 44 -2.86 -6.90 -0.65
N ALA A 45 -3.50 -7.85 0.03
CA ALA A 45 -2.90 -8.60 1.12
C ALA A 45 -1.74 -9.49 0.62
N ILE A 46 -1.89 -10.10 -0.56
CA ILE A 46 -0.79 -10.80 -1.24
C ILE A 46 0.34 -9.83 -1.58
N CYS A 47 0.02 -8.70 -2.22
CA CYS A 47 1.03 -7.70 -2.59
C CYS A 47 1.82 -7.18 -1.38
N ALA A 48 1.21 -7.06 -0.20
CA ALA A 48 1.87 -6.57 1.02
C ALA A 48 3.00 -7.50 1.52
N ARG A 49 3.02 -8.77 1.10
CA ARG A 49 4.03 -9.77 1.43
C ARG A 49 4.99 -10.05 0.27
N CYS A 50 4.75 -9.45 -0.89
CA CYS A 50 5.50 -9.69 -2.11
C CYS A 50 6.86 -8.95 -2.06
N THR A 51 7.95 -9.65 -2.34
CA THR A 51 9.31 -9.10 -2.32
C THR A 51 9.54 -8.10 -3.47
N VAL A 52 8.92 -8.35 -4.63
CA VAL A 52 9.04 -7.51 -5.84
C VAL A 52 7.98 -6.40 -5.93
N ARG A 53 7.39 -6.04 -4.78
CA ARG A 53 6.29 -5.06 -4.72
C ARG A 53 6.70 -3.71 -5.30
N THR A 54 7.93 -3.28 -5.06
CA THR A 54 8.44 -1.97 -5.49
C THR A 54 8.56 -1.91 -7.01
N GLU A 55 9.18 -2.92 -7.61
CA GLU A 55 9.35 -3.08 -9.05
C GLU A 55 8.01 -3.19 -9.75
N CYS A 56 7.09 -3.99 -9.19
CA CYS A 56 5.73 -4.13 -9.68
C CYS A 56 4.97 -2.80 -9.67
N LEU A 57 5.12 -1.99 -8.61
CA LEU A 57 4.50 -0.67 -8.56
C LEU A 57 5.10 0.29 -9.59
N GLN A 58 6.43 0.31 -9.74
CA GLN A 58 7.09 1.16 -10.74
C GLN A 58 6.62 0.84 -12.16
N ALA A 59 6.59 -0.45 -12.52
CA ALA A 59 6.08 -0.87 -13.82
C ALA A 59 4.64 -0.40 -14.08
N ALA A 60 3.78 -0.44 -13.05
CA ALA A 60 2.40 0.02 -13.15
C ALA A 60 2.22 1.55 -13.11
N LEU A 61 3.26 2.31 -12.73
CA LEU A 61 3.28 3.77 -12.81
C LEU A 61 3.78 4.24 -14.19
N ASP A 62 4.67 3.46 -14.81
CA ASP A 62 5.18 3.72 -16.16
C ASP A 62 4.15 3.39 -17.27
N GLY A 63 3.16 2.54 -16.96
CA GLY A 63 2.08 2.11 -17.86
C GLY A 63 0.66 2.43 -17.38
N ASP A 64 -0.35 1.98 -18.12
CA ASP A 64 -1.79 2.11 -17.78
C ASP A 64 -2.39 0.79 -17.28
N GLU A 65 -1.67 0.10 -16.39
CA GLU A 65 -2.04 -1.26 -15.98
C GLU A 65 -3.38 -1.32 -15.24
N LEU A 66 -4.22 -2.29 -15.59
CA LEU A 66 -5.48 -2.54 -14.88
C LEU A 66 -5.30 -3.49 -13.70
N GLY A 67 -6.24 -3.47 -12.76
CA GLY A 67 -6.20 -4.34 -11.57
C GLY A 67 -5.28 -3.84 -10.46
N VAL A 68 -4.85 -4.76 -9.59
CA VAL A 68 -4.02 -4.52 -8.42
C VAL A 68 -2.55 -4.78 -8.74
N TRP A 69 -1.74 -3.72 -8.74
CA TRP A 69 -0.30 -3.76 -8.97
C TRP A 69 0.43 -3.08 -7.81
N GLY A 70 1.48 -3.71 -7.28
CA GLY A 70 2.23 -3.16 -6.14
C GLY A 70 1.37 -2.89 -4.88
N GLY A 71 0.18 -3.50 -4.79
CA GLY A 71 -0.81 -3.24 -3.74
C GLY A 71 -1.71 -2.03 -3.98
N THR A 72 -1.75 -1.51 -5.20
CA THR A 72 -2.53 -0.32 -5.62
C THR A 72 -3.48 -0.67 -6.77
N THR A 73 -4.69 -0.11 -6.78
CA THR A 73 -5.54 -0.10 -7.98
C THR A 73 -5.16 1.08 -8.89
N ARG A 74 -5.63 1.09 -10.15
CA ARG A 74 -5.51 2.27 -11.03
C ARG A 74 -6.00 3.55 -10.34
N GLN A 75 -7.18 3.50 -9.70
CA GLN A 75 -7.73 4.63 -8.95
C GLN A 75 -6.80 5.12 -7.83
N ASN A 76 -6.12 4.21 -7.13
CA ASN A 76 -5.13 4.59 -6.13
C ASN A 76 -3.94 5.31 -6.78
N ARG A 77 -3.42 4.78 -7.90
CA ARG A 77 -2.28 5.39 -8.61
C ARG A 77 -2.63 6.76 -9.18
N ASP A 78 -3.81 6.92 -9.78
CA ASP A 78 -4.33 8.21 -10.28
C ASP A 78 -4.46 9.25 -9.14
N ALA A 79 -4.81 8.80 -7.94
CA ALA A 79 -4.90 9.64 -6.75
C ALA A 79 -3.55 9.85 -6.02
N GLY A 80 -2.45 9.26 -6.50
CA GLY A 80 -1.15 9.29 -5.83
C GLY A 80 -1.06 8.48 -4.53
N GLU A 81 -2.01 7.57 -4.29
CA GLU A 81 -2.06 6.68 -3.13
C GLU A 81 -1.25 5.41 -3.40
N LEU A 82 0.08 5.48 -3.25
CA LEU A 82 1.01 4.40 -3.61
C LEU A 82 1.19 3.29 -2.56
N ASP A 83 0.72 3.51 -1.33
CA ASP A 83 0.70 2.52 -0.25
C ASP A 83 -0.62 2.60 0.52
N PRO A 84 -1.76 2.28 -0.13
CA PRO A 84 -3.05 2.34 0.52
C PRO A 84 -3.04 1.35 1.70
N PRO A 85 -3.60 1.71 2.87
CA PRO A 85 -3.67 0.80 4.01
C PRO A 85 -4.58 -0.39 3.68
N LEU A 86 -4.13 -1.61 4.00
CA LEU A 86 -5.05 -2.76 4.06
C LEU A 86 -6.06 -2.43 5.13
N LYS A 87 -7.34 -2.28 4.78
CA LYS A 87 -8.40 -2.10 5.77
C LYS A 87 -8.62 -3.44 6.47
N ILE A 88 -7.71 -3.80 7.37
CA ILE A 88 -7.89 -4.95 8.27
C ILE A 88 -8.81 -4.44 9.37
N THR A 89 -10.10 -4.77 9.28
CA THR A 89 -11.13 -4.37 10.25
C THR A 89 -11.02 -5.11 11.60
N ALA A 90 -9.83 -5.58 11.99
CA ALA A 90 -9.63 -6.32 13.22
C ALA A 90 -8.27 -6.02 13.84
N GLY A 91 -8.26 -5.53 15.09
CA GLY A 91 -7.12 -5.72 15.99
C GLY A 91 -6.88 -4.59 16.96
N THR A 92 -6.10 -3.58 16.57
CA THR A 92 -5.49 -2.66 17.54
C THR A 92 -6.31 -1.38 17.69
N ARG A 93 -7.19 -1.34 18.70
CA ARG A 93 -7.80 -0.08 19.14
C ARG A 93 -6.78 0.72 19.95
N TYR A 94 -6.08 1.64 19.29
CA TYR A 94 -5.33 2.68 20.01
C TYR A 94 -6.27 3.73 20.57
N THR A 95 -6.07 4.10 21.83
CA THR A 95 -6.67 5.30 22.45
C THR A 95 -6.21 6.57 21.74
N LYS A 96 -6.91 7.69 21.98
CA LYS A 96 -6.54 9.00 21.40
C LYS A 96 -5.09 9.40 21.75
N THR A 97 -4.66 9.12 22.98
CA THR A 97 -3.31 9.41 23.47
C THR A 97 -2.26 8.53 22.80
N GLU A 98 -2.51 7.23 22.69
CA GLU A 98 -1.59 6.31 21.99
C GLU A 98 -1.44 6.67 20.52
N ARG A 99 -2.55 7.02 19.85
CA ARG A 99 -2.51 7.48 18.45
C ARG A 99 -1.62 8.70 18.28
N LEU A 100 -1.70 9.67 19.20
CA LEU A 100 -0.87 10.86 19.15
C LEU A 100 0.60 10.53 19.39
N ARG A 101 0.91 9.74 20.43
CA ARG A 101 2.28 9.31 20.75
C ARG A 101 2.94 8.63 19.55
N ILE A 102 2.29 7.62 18.99
CA ILE A 102 2.79 6.87 17.82
C ILE A 102 2.93 7.80 16.61
N ALA A 103 1.97 8.68 16.36
CA ALA A 103 2.03 9.61 15.24
C ALA A 103 3.22 10.59 15.34
N LEU A 104 3.53 11.07 16.55
CA LEU A 104 4.67 11.96 16.80
C LEU A 104 6.01 11.22 16.64
N GLU A 105 6.12 10.01 17.18
CA GLU A 105 7.31 9.15 17.03
C GLU A 105 7.61 8.88 15.55
N MET A 106 6.58 8.49 14.78
CA MET A 106 6.74 8.24 13.35
C MET A 106 7.05 9.49 12.55
N ARG A 107 6.46 10.66 12.91
CA ARG A 107 6.81 11.94 12.30
C ARG A 107 8.27 12.28 12.53
N ALA A 108 8.77 12.08 13.76
CA ALA A 108 10.18 12.31 14.11
C ALA A 108 11.11 11.36 13.32
N ALA A 109 10.66 10.14 13.05
CA ALA A 109 11.36 9.18 12.16
C ALA A 109 11.24 9.51 10.66
N GLY A 110 10.66 10.64 10.27
CA GLY A 110 10.54 11.08 8.87
C GLY A 110 9.43 10.40 8.07
N HIS A 111 8.55 9.63 8.69
CA HIS A 111 7.45 8.99 7.99
C HIS A 111 6.37 9.99 7.59
N ASN A 112 5.86 9.85 6.35
CA ASN A 112 4.77 10.68 5.87
C ASN A 112 3.42 10.31 6.52
N ARG A 113 2.44 11.22 6.43
CA ARG A 113 1.10 11.07 7.04
C ARG A 113 0.35 9.81 6.62
N TRP A 114 0.64 9.24 5.45
CA TRP A 114 0.01 8.02 4.96
C TRP A 114 0.51 6.79 5.72
N LYS A 115 1.84 6.67 5.89
CA LYS A 115 2.47 5.62 6.69
C LYS A 115 2.02 5.66 8.15
N ILE A 116 1.91 6.86 8.71
CA ILE A 116 1.39 7.08 10.07
C ILE A 116 -0.06 6.61 10.18
N ALA A 117 -0.93 7.08 9.26
CA ALA A 117 -2.36 6.76 9.25
C ALA A 117 -2.60 5.25 9.22
N ARG A 118 -1.86 4.52 8.38
CA ARG A 118 -1.88 3.05 8.31
C ARG A 118 -1.52 2.41 9.65
N THR A 119 -0.45 2.88 10.28
CA THR A 119 0.08 2.28 11.52
C THR A 119 -0.89 2.40 12.69
N ILE A 120 -1.59 3.54 12.80
CA ILE A 120 -2.52 3.80 13.90
C ILE A 120 -3.99 3.50 13.56
N GLY A 121 -4.26 2.89 12.40
CA GLY A 121 -5.63 2.59 11.95
C GLY A 121 -6.52 3.82 11.77
N SER A 122 -5.99 4.90 11.19
CA SER A 122 -6.70 6.18 10.96
C SER A 122 -6.62 6.63 9.50
N SER A 123 -7.32 7.71 9.14
CA SER A 123 -7.17 8.35 7.81
C SER A 123 -6.04 9.38 7.78
N PRO A 124 -5.43 9.67 6.62
CA PRO A 124 -4.40 10.72 6.49
C PRO A 124 -4.91 12.10 6.93
N ALA A 125 -6.19 12.41 6.68
CA ALA A 125 -6.83 13.64 7.14
C ALA A 125 -6.94 13.68 8.67
N ALA A 126 -7.30 12.56 9.31
CA ALA A 126 -7.34 12.46 10.77
C ALA A 126 -5.94 12.64 11.39
N VAL A 127 -4.89 12.09 10.77
CA VAL A 127 -3.50 12.29 11.21
C VAL A 127 -3.08 13.76 11.08
N LYS A 128 -3.38 14.40 9.93
CA LYS A 128 -3.10 15.84 9.73
C LYS A 128 -3.72 16.68 10.85
N ASN A 129 -5.01 16.46 11.13
CA ASN A 129 -5.74 17.20 12.16
C ASN A 129 -5.22 16.90 13.57
N LEU A 130 -4.82 15.65 13.84
CA LEU A 130 -4.25 15.25 15.12
C LEU A 130 -2.94 15.97 15.41
N LEU A 131 -2.01 15.96 14.45
CA LEU A 131 -0.71 16.63 14.58
C LEU A 131 -0.85 18.15 14.64
N HIS A 132 -1.72 18.73 13.81
CA HIS A 132 -1.96 20.17 13.83
C HIS A 132 -2.45 20.67 15.20
N ARG A 133 -3.43 20.00 15.81
CA ARG A 133 -3.91 20.37 17.15
C ARG A 133 -2.83 20.27 18.22
N HIS A 134 -1.97 19.26 18.14
CA HIS A 134 -0.83 19.13 19.05
C HIS A 134 0.13 20.30 18.90
N ASP A 135 0.55 20.60 17.66
CA ASP A 135 1.50 21.68 17.40
C ASP A 135 0.94 23.05 17.82
N THR A 136 -0.37 23.29 17.65
CA THR A 136 -1.02 24.51 18.14
C THR A 136 -0.99 24.58 19.68
N ALA A 137 -1.36 23.50 20.37
CA ALA A 137 -1.35 23.46 21.83
C ALA A 137 0.06 23.63 22.43
N GLU A 138 1.08 23.06 21.78
CA GLU A 138 2.49 23.25 22.19
C GLU A 138 2.93 24.71 22.03
N ARG A 139 2.54 25.38 20.93
CA ARG A 139 2.86 26.79 20.72
C ARG A 139 2.23 27.68 21.80
N GLU A 140 0.96 27.43 22.15
CA GLU A 140 0.26 28.15 23.22
C GLU A 140 0.94 27.93 24.59
N ARG A 141 1.35 26.70 24.90
CA ARG A 141 2.08 26.37 26.13
C ARG A 141 3.42 27.08 26.24
N LEU A 142 4.19 27.15 25.15
CA LEU A 142 5.50 27.81 25.12
C LEU A 142 5.40 29.34 25.14
N ALA A 143 4.23 29.89 24.81
CA ALA A 143 3.95 31.32 24.86
C ALA A 143 3.38 31.81 26.21
N SER A 144 3.14 30.88 27.15
CA SER A 144 2.65 31.15 28.52
C SER A 144 3.77 31.06 29.54
#